data_AF-A0A529VK61-F1
#
_entry.id   AF-A0A529VK61-F1
#
_cell.length_a   1.000
_cell.length_b   1.000
_cell.length_c   1.000
_cell.angle_alpha   90.00
_cell.angle_beta   90.00
_cell.angle_gamma   90.00
#
_symmetry.space_group_name_H-M   'P 1'
#
loop_
_entity.id
_entity.type
_entity.pdbx_description
1 polymer ?
#
loop_
_entity_poly.entity_id
_entity_poly.type
_entity_poly.pdbx_seq_one_letter_code
_entity_poly.pdbx_strand_id
1 'polypeptide(L)'
;MGYPLAFWIVAARTWVARALLLAVVLPFFTSYLVRTYAWMVILGRFGVINQLLMDFGITERPIDLIYNKFSVLIAMVYILMPFTVLVLISVMRGIPSSLT
;
A
#
# COMPACT_ATOMS: atom_id res chain seq x y z
N MET A 1 7.97 6.20 -5.19
CA MET A 1 8.01 4.95 -4.39
C MET A 1 7.75 3.67 -5.20
N GLY A 2 6.99 3.67 -6.31
CA GLY A 2 6.72 2.44 -7.08
C GLY A 2 7.88 1.91 -7.96
N TYR A 3 8.84 2.76 -8.30
CA TYR A 3 9.94 2.44 -9.20
C TYR A 3 10.93 1.37 -8.67
N PRO A 4 11.40 1.43 -7.40
CA PRO A 4 12.22 0.35 -6.83
C PRO A 4 11.49 -0.99 -6.77
N LEU A 5 10.18 -0.96 -6.47
CA LEU A 5 9.35 -2.16 -6.40
C LEU A 5 9.21 -2.84 -7.77
N ALA A 6 8.95 -2.04 -8.82
CA ALA A 6 8.86 -2.53 -10.20
C ALA A 6 10.20 -3.09 -10.68
N PHE A 7 11.32 -2.43 -10.36
CA PHE A 7 12.66 -2.91 -10.69
C PHE A 7 12.97 -4.25 -10.00
N TRP A 8 12.62 -4.40 -8.72
CA TRP A 8 12.78 -5.67 -7.99
C TRP A 8 11.91 -6.80 -8.55
N ILE A 9 10.68 -6.51 -8.96
CA ILE A 9 9.79 -7.50 -9.59
C ILE A 9 10.36 -7.99 -10.93
N VAL A 10 11.00 -7.11 -11.70
CA VAL A 10 11.64 -7.45 -12.98
C VAL A 10 12.96 -8.21 -12.78
N ALA A 11 13.73 -7.87 -11.75
CA ALA A 11 15.00 -8.54 -11.43
C ALA A 11 14.84 -9.87 -10.65
N ALA A 12 13.67 -10.16 -10.09
CA ALA A 12 13.44 -11.35 -9.27
C ALA A 12 13.15 -12.62 -10.08
N ARG A 13 13.52 -13.78 -9.53
CA ARG A 13 13.18 -15.11 -10.07
C ARG A 13 11.67 -15.23 -10.35
N THR A 14 11.33 -15.97 -11.40
CA THR A 14 9.96 -16.07 -11.98
C THR A 14 8.86 -16.40 -10.97
N TRP A 15 9.15 -17.18 -9.93
CA TRP A 15 8.19 -17.51 -8.88
C TRP A 15 7.97 -16.36 -7.88
N VAL A 16 9.01 -15.59 -7.55
CA VAL A 16 8.94 -14.41 -6.67
C VAL A 16 8.18 -13.29 -7.37
N ALA A 17 8.44 -13.06 -8.65
CA ALA A 17 7.72 -12.08 -9.46
C ALA A 17 6.20 -12.40 -9.51
N ARG A 18 5.83 -13.68 -9.64
CA ARG A 18 4.43 -14.12 -9.59
C ARG A 18 3.79 -13.92 -8.22
N ALA A 19 4.50 -14.22 -7.14
CA ALA A 19 4.02 -13.99 -5.77
C ALA A 19 3.83 -12.49 -5.47
N LEU A 20 4.77 -11.64 -5.90
CA LEU A 20 4.66 -10.17 -5.75
C LEU A 20 3.51 -9.61 -6.59
N LEU A 21 3.33 -10.07 -7.82
CA LEU A 21 2.17 -9.71 -8.65
C LEU A 21 0.86 -10.12 -7.98
N LEU A 22 0.77 -11.34 -7.45
CA LEU A 22 -0.39 -11.80 -6.68
C LEU A 22 -0.63 -10.91 -5.46
N ALA A 23 0.40 -10.55 -4.69
CA ALA A 23 0.28 -9.68 -3.52
C ALA A 23 -0.18 -8.25 -3.86
N VAL A 24 0.13 -7.76 -5.06
CA VAL A 24 -0.33 -6.44 -5.55
C VAL A 24 -1.78 -6.50 -6.05
N VAL A 25 -2.19 -7.63 -6.65
CA VAL A 25 -3.53 -7.81 -7.22
C VAL A 25 -4.56 -8.27 -6.17
N LEU A 26 -4.16 -9.06 -5.18
CA LEU A 26 -4.99 -9.52 -4.05
C LEU A 26 -5.78 -8.41 -3.35
N PRO A 27 -5.15 -7.27 -2.95
CA PRO A 27 -5.89 -6.18 -2.34
C PRO A 27 -6.94 -5.60 -3.29
N PHE A 28 -6.71 -5.65 -4.61
CA PHE A 28 -7.67 -5.19 -5.62
C PHE A 28 -8.95 -6.03 -5.65
N PHE A 29 -8.85 -7.34 -5.40
CA PHE A 29 -10.01 -8.23 -5.25
C PHE A 29 -10.71 -8.10 -3.90
N THR A 30 -10.09 -7.43 -2.92
CA THR A 30 -10.73 -7.20 -1.62
C THR A 30 -11.73 -6.05 -1.73
N SER A 31 -13.00 -6.33 -1.41
CA SER A 31 -14.11 -5.39 -1.57
C SER A 31 -13.81 -4.02 -0.94
N TYR A 32 -14.12 -2.94 -1.68
CA TYR A 32 -13.83 -1.57 -1.26
C TYR A 32 -14.33 -1.28 0.16
N LEU A 33 -15.55 -1.74 0.49
CA LEU A 33 -16.16 -1.58 1.81
C LEU A 33 -15.33 -2.22 2.92
N VAL A 34 -14.82 -3.43 2.71
CA VAL A 34 -13.98 -4.13 3.70
C VAL A 34 -12.71 -3.31 3.97
N ARG A 35 -12.12 -2.74 2.91
CA ARG A 35 -10.95 -1.87 3.06
C ARG A 35 -11.28 -0.60 3.84
N THR A 36 -12.42 0.03 3.58
CA THR A 36 -12.87 1.23 4.30
C THR A 36 -13.14 0.93 5.79
N TYR A 37 -13.79 -0.20 6.10
CA TYR A 37 -14.01 -0.63 7.48
C TYR A 37 -12.72 -1.02 8.20
N ALA A 38 -11.80 -1.71 7.53
CA ALA A 38 -10.50 -2.05 8.09
C ALA A 38 -9.71 -0.79 8.46
N TRP A 39 -9.68 0.22 7.58
CA TRP A 39 -9.06 1.51 7.89
C TRP A 39 -9.77 2.26 9.03
N MET A 40 -11.11 2.18 9.11
CA MET A 40 -11.84 2.74 10.24
C MET A 40 -11.49 2.06 11.57
N VAL A 41 -11.28 0.75 11.59
CA VAL A 41 -10.87 0.05 12.81
C VAL A 41 -9.42 0.40 13.19
N ILE A 42 -8.52 0.50 12.23
CA ILE A 42 -7.09 0.76 12.47
C ILE A 42 -6.84 2.22 12.90
N LEU A 43 -7.46 3.18 12.21
CA LEU A 43 -7.32 4.62 12.45
C LEU A 43 -8.37 5.18 13.41
N GLY A 44 -9.26 4.33 13.91
CA GLY A 44 -10.28 4.71 14.87
C GLY A 44 -9.67 5.34 16.12
N ARG A 45 -10.50 6.07 16.86
CA ARG A 45 -10.11 6.68 18.14
C ARG A 45 -9.59 5.66 19.16
N PHE A 46 -10.13 4.44 19.11
CA PHE A 46 -9.67 3.27 19.87
C PHE A 46 -8.97 2.23 18.97
N GLY A 47 -8.49 2.65 17.82
CA GLY A 47 -7.84 1.78 16.85
C GLY A 47 -6.41 1.42 17.25
N VAL A 48 -5.87 0.42 16.56
CA VAL A 48 -4.53 -0.15 16.82
C VAL A 48 -3.44 0.92 16.81
N ILE A 49 -3.53 1.92 15.93
CA ILE A 49 -2.52 2.98 15.84
C ILE A 49 -2.55 3.88 17.08
N ASN A 50 -3.74 4.26 17.56
CA ASN A 50 -3.86 5.06 18.77
C ASN A 50 -3.38 4.29 20.01
N GLN A 51 -3.71 3.00 20.11
CA GLN A 51 -3.19 2.14 21.17
C GLN A 51 -1.67 2.07 21.14
N LEU A 52 -1.05 1.81 19.99
CA LEU A 52 0.41 1.79 19.87
C LEU A 52 1.04 3.14 20.24
N LEU A 53 0.48 4.26 19.79
CA LEU A 53 0.98 5.60 20.15
C LEU A 53 0.90 5.89 21.65
N MET A 54 -0.14 5.40 22.31
CA MET A 54 -0.30 5.51 23.77
C MET A 54 0.66 4.55 24.50
N ASP A 55 0.83 3.32 24.02
CA ASP A 55 1.74 2.32 24.59
C ASP A 55 3.21 2.76 24.50
N PHE A 56 3.59 3.44 23.40
CA PHE A 56 4.91 4.03 23.23
C PHE A 56 5.08 5.37 23.99
N GLY A 57 4.05 5.86 24.68
CA GLY A 57 4.09 7.11 25.45
C GLY A 57 4.23 8.38 24.60
N ILE A 58 3.96 8.29 23.29
CA ILE A 58 4.07 9.42 22.35
C ILE A 58 2.89 10.38 22.54
N THR A 59 1.72 9.86 22.94
CA THR A 59 0.50 10.67 23.14
C THR A 59 -0.25 10.24 24.40
N GLU A 60 -0.65 11.20 25.24
CA GLU A 60 -1.42 10.93 26.47
C GLU A 60 -2.93 10.73 26.24
N ARG A 61 -3.44 11.13 25.06
CA ARG A 61 -4.86 11.03 24.70
C ARG A 61 -5.00 10.55 23.25
N PRO A 62 -6.03 9.75 22.93
CA PRO A 62 -6.28 9.29 21.58
C PRO A 62 -6.54 10.48 20.66
N ILE A 63 -5.79 10.53 19.56
CA ILE A 63 -5.92 11.56 18.53
C ILE A 63 -6.95 11.09 17.51
N ASP A 64 -7.81 11.99 17.04
CA ASP A 64 -8.73 11.70 15.94
C ASP A 64 -7.93 11.59 14.64
N LEU A 65 -7.49 10.35 14.36
CA LEU A 65 -6.78 9.98 13.14
C LEU A 65 -7.78 9.78 11.99
N ILE A 66 -8.96 9.26 12.27
CA ILE A 66 -10.07 9.21 11.31
C ILE A 66 -10.47 10.64 10.90
N TYR A 67 -10.56 10.89 9.59
CA TYR A 67 -10.80 12.20 8.94
C TYR A 67 -9.65 13.23 8.95
N ASN A 68 -8.45 12.88 9.44
CA ASN A 68 -7.30 13.78 9.33
C ASN A 68 -6.63 13.70 7.94
N LYS A 69 -5.95 14.78 7.51
CA LYS A 69 -5.22 14.85 6.23
C LYS A 69 -4.28 13.65 6.04
N PHE A 70 -3.65 13.19 7.12
CA PHE A 70 -2.75 12.02 7.12
C PHE A 70 -3.42 10.74 6.63
N SER A 71 -4.61 10.45 7.16
CA SER A 71 -5.39 9.26 6.82
C SER A 71 -5.88 9.28 5.39
N VAL A 72 -6.30 10.45 4.91
CA VAL A 72 -6.66 10.67 3.51
C VAL A 72 -5.43 10.46 2.62
N LEU A 73 -4.26 11.00 3.00
CA LEU A 73 -3.01 10.82 2.27
C LEU A 73 -2.60 9.35 2.16
N ILE A 74 -2.63 8.60 3.27
CA ILE A 74 -2.33 7.16 3.28
C ILE A 74 -3.31 6.40 2.40
N ALA A 75 -4.61 6.65 2.54
CA ALA A 75 -5.63 5.99 1.73
C ALA A 75 -5.42 6.27 0.23
N MET A 76 -5.13 7.52 -0.14
CA MET A 76 -4.91 7.93 -1.52
C MET A 76 -3.65 7.27 -2.10
N VAL A 77 -2.56 7.22 -1.33
CA VAL A 77 -1.33 6.49 -1.74
C VAL A 77 -1.62 5.00 -1.91
N TYR A 78 -2.34 4.37 -0.97
CA TYR A 78 -2.66 2.95 -1.05
C TYR A 78 -3.57 2.61 -2.24
N ILE A 79 -4.47 3.52 -2.62
CA ILE A 79 -5.36 3.35 -3.78
C ILE A 79 -4.58 3.54 -5.09
N LEU A 80 -3.70 4.54 -5.20
CA LEU A 80 -2.93 4.82 -6.42
C LEU A 80 -1.71 3.91 -6.62
N MET A 81 -1.14 3.34 -5.56
CA MET A 81 0.06 2.50 -5.64
C MET A 81 -0.10 1.30 -6.59
N PRO A 82 -1.13 0.44 -6.48
CA PRO A 82 -1.28 -0.72 -7.37
C PRO A 82 -1.43 -0.31 -8.84
N PHE A 83 -2.14 0.78 -9.12
CA PHE A 83 -2.27 1.32 -10.48
C PHE A 83 -0.93 1.75 -11.04
N THR A 84 -0.14 2.48 -10.25
CA THR A 84 1.20 2.95 -10.65
C THR A 84 2.15 1.78 -10.92
N VAL A 85 2.08 0.71 -10.12
CA VAL A 85 2.88 -0.51 -10.31
C VAL A 85 2.51 -1.23 -11.61
N LEU A 86 1.21 -1.34 -11.93
CA LEU A 86 0.76 -1.95 -13.19
C LEU A 86 1.21 -1.17 -14.42
N VAL A 87 1.10 0.18 -14.38
CA VAL A 87 1.57 1.05 -15.46
C VAL A 87 3.08 0.91 -15.65
N LEU A 88 3.86 0.94 -14.56
CA LEU A 88 5.33 0.78 -14.62
C LEU A 88 5.74 -0.59 -15.17
N ILE A 89 5.07 -1.68 -14.77
CA ILE A 89 5.35 -3.03 -15.29
C ILE A 89 5.07 -3.09 -16.80
N SER A 90 3.97 -2.47 -17.26
CA SER A 90 3.62 -2.43 -18.68
C SER A 90 4.68 -1.68 -19.50
N VAL A 91 5.10 -0.51 -19.03
CA VAL A 91 6.15 0.29 -19.69
C VAL A 91 7.50 -0.43 -19.67
N MET A 92 7.92 -0.99 -18.53
CA MET A 92 9.21 -1.67 -18.40
C MET A 92 9.29 -2.97 -19.21
N ARG A 93 8.18 -3.71 -19.37
CA ARG A 93 8.13 -4.88 -20.25
C ARG A 93 8.10 -4.52 -21.74
N GLY A 94 7.71 -3.29 -22.07
CA GLY A 94 7.72 -2.78 -23.44
C GLY A 94 9.10 -2.28 -23.92
N ILE A 95 10.06 -2.07 -23.02
CA ILE A 95 11.42 -1.66 -23.37
C ILE A 95 12.18 -2.91 -23.87
N PRO A 96 12.61 -2.96 -25.14
CA PRO A 96 13.35 -4.10 -25.67
C PRO A 96 14.66 -4.27 -24.90
N SER A 97 14.96 -5.51 -24.53
CA SER A 97 16.13 -5.95 -23.73
C SER A 97 17.48 -5.73 -24.42
N SER A 98 17.55 -4.96 -25.50
CA SER A 98 18.74 -4.65 -26.28
C SER A 98 19.39 -3.30 -25.92
N LEU A 99 18.89 -2.60 -24.90
CA LEU A 99 19.40 -1.30 -24.43
C LEU A 99 19.88 -1.31 -22.96
N THR A 100 20.00 -2.48 -22.35
CA THR A 100 20.63 -2.74 -21.04
C THR A 100 21.71 -3.80 -21.22
#